data_AF-A0A8J4LK58-F1
#
_entry.id   AF-A0A8J4LK58-F1
#
_cell.length_a   1.000
_cell.length_b   1.000
_cell.length_c   1.000
_cell.angle_alpha   90.00
_cell.angle_beta   90.00
_cell.angle_gamma   90.00
#
_symmetry.space_group_name_H-M   'P 1'
#
loop_
_entity.id
_entity.type
_entity.pdbx_description
1 polymer ?
#
loop_
_entity_poly.entity_id
_entity_poly.type
_entity_poly.pdbx_seq_one_letter_code
_entity_poly.pdbx_strand_id
1 'polypeptide(L)'
;MAHRDDPAAISTISFKAMQRARATIEDFSRSYFPYVGLCLPDDFFKYLDVLVWVEATIYQLDEGNEQLTEAGLIDHQPTAAGLKGICDVLTQQGLMDEALQQELQQGLRYWLLEQDICRRLLHAPRPLHTSAQLTAAEVLECHAAKSFDYRVLCLLLFRLTKKPYDEALLSFLRLDEMLVDISDDLVDYEDDVLANSFNIFRCYIQLYGREAELKLVERISSLEEQHGLLLAGLTEDMREHYWRRHREASEGQGSDRWVFPPPIYDEATYRERIRREEAQAQEVAVAVFAQSVVPTVP
;
A
#
# COMPACT_ATOMS: atom_id res chain seq x y z
N MET A 1 16.25 -36.37 24.80
CA MET A 1 16.76 -35.68 23.60
C MET A 1 15.60 -34.91 23.02
N ALA A 2 15.66 -33.57 23.09
CA ALA A 2 14.61 -32.72 22.55
C ALA A 2 14.55 -32.89 21.03
N HIS A 3 13.34 -33.06 20.49
CA HIS A 3 13.08 -32.85 19.08
C HIS A 3 13.56 -31.42 18.76
N ARG A 4 14.66 -31.30 18.03
CA ARG A 4 14.98 -30.03 17.39
C ARG A 4 13.94 -29.89 16.30
N ASP A 5 13.06 -28.90 16.43
CA ASP A 5 12.15 -28.53 15.36
C ASP A 5 12.98 -28.32 14.09
N ASP A 6 12.51 -28.89 12.98
CA ASP A 6 13.10 -28.67 11.66
C ASP A 6 13.07 -27.16 11.39
N PRO A 7 14.20 -26.50 11.08
CA PRO A 7 14.20 -25.09 10.70
C PRO A 7 13.24 -24.78 9.54
N ALA A 8 12.90 -25.76 8.70
CA ALA A 8 11.90 -25.65 7.64
C ALA A 8 10.44 -25.80 8.10
N ALA A 9 10.20 -26.24 9.34
CA ALA A 9 8.88 -26.32 9.97
C ALA A 9 8.52 -25.07 10.78
N ILE A 10 9.45 -24.11 10.89
CA ILE A 10 9.21 -22.79 11.48
C ILE A 10 8.66 -21.90 10.36
N SER A 11 7.49 -21.29 10.56
CA SER A 11 6.97 -20.30 9.62
C SER A 11 7.91 -19.10 9.61
N THR A 12 8.68 -18.92 8.52
CA THR A 12 9.64 -17.83 8.36
C THR A 12 9.10 -16.75 7.42
N ILE A 13 9.49 -15.50 7.65
CA ILE A 13 9.31 -14.42 6.68
C ILE A 13 10.29 -14.63 5.52
N SER A 14 9.83 -14.42 4.30
CA SER A 14 10.64 -14.56 3.09
C SER A 14 11.73 -13.47 3.05
N PHE A 15 12.89 -13.82 2.49
CA PHE A 15 13.96 -12.85 2.32
C PHE A 15 13.55 -11.69 1.41
N LYS A 16 12.69 -11.95 0.41
CA LYS A 16 12.11 -10.91 -0.47
C LYS A 16 11.30 -9.91 0.34
N ALA A 17 10.43 -10.39 1.23
CA ALA A 17 9.62 -9.53 2.07
C ALA A 17 10.46 -8.65 3.00
N MET A 18 11.52 -9.21 3.59
CA MET A 18 12.49 -8.42 4.36
C MET A 18 13.20 -7.34 3.51
N GLN A 19 13.58 -7.65 2.27
CA GLN A 19 14.24 -6.68 1.40
C GLN A 19 13.32 -5.53 1.01
N ARG A 20 12.03 -5.82 0.84
CA ARG A 20 11.00 -4.84 0.46
C ARG A 20 10.62 -3.96 1.64
N ALA A 21 10.38 -4.56 2.81
CA ALA A 21 10.16 -3.87 4.08
C ALA A 21 11.23 -2.80 4.38
N ARG A 22 12.47 -3.00 3.92
CA ARG A 22 13.56 -2.03 4.16
C ARG A 22 13.23 -0.61 3.69
N ALA A 23 12.63 -0.45 2.51
CA ALA A 23 12.33 0.88 1.97
C ALA A 23 11.22 1.55 2.79
N THR A 24 10.16 0.79 3.11
CA THR A 24 9.07 1.24 3.99
C THR A 24 9.60 1.65 5.35
N ILE A 25 10.42 0.80 6.00
CA ILE A 25 10.99 1.08 7.31
C ILE A 25 11.92 2.29 7.29
N GLU A 26 12.67 2.52 6.21
CA GLU A 26 13.49 3.73 6.08
C GLU A 26 12.63 4.99 6.01
N ASP A 27 11.61 5.02 5.13
CA ASP A 27 10.72 6.18 5.04
C ASP A 27 9.95 6.39 6.35
N PHE A 28 9.30 5.33 6.84
CA PHE A 28 8.56 5.33 8.10
C PHE A 28 9.40 5.88 9.25
N SER A 29 10.66 5.45 9.37
CA SER A 29 11.53 5.93 10.45
C SER A 29 11.88 7.41 10.30
N ARG A 30 12.05 7.92 9.08
CA ARG A 30 12.31 9.35 8.84
C ARG A 30 11.06 10.22 9.08
N SER A 31 9.89 9.66 8.79
CA SER A 31 8.61 10.36 8.80
C SER A 31 7.90 10.30 10.17
N TYR A 32 8.02 9.20 10.93
CA TYR A 32 7.23 8.97 12.15
C TYR A 32 8.02 9.07 13.47
N PHE A 33 9.32 8.77 13.46
CA PHE A 33 10.11 8.77 14.70
C PHE A 33 10.14 10.13 15.40
N PRO A 34 10.29 11.27 14.70
CA PRO A 34 10.37 12.57 15.37
C PRO A 34 9.08 12.92 16.13
N TYR A 35 7.91 12.44 15.68
CA TYR A 35 6.64 12.67 16.39
C TYR A 35 6.61 12.02 17.79
N VAL A 36 7.28 10.89 17.96
CA VAL A 36 7.44 10.22 19.26
C VAL A 36 8.78 10.54 19.91
N GLY A 37 9.50 11.56 19.42
CA GLY A 37 10.77 12.04 19.99
C GLY A 37 11.92 11.05 19.89
N LEU A 38 11.89 10.18 18.88
CA LEU A 38 13.00 9.29 18.53
C LEU A 38 13.89 9.95 17.46
N CYS A 39 15.19 9.68 17.54
CA CYS A 39 16.23 10.26 16.71
C CYS A 39 16.97 9.18 15.90
N LEU A 40 17.11 9.40 14.60
CA LEU A 40 17.95 8.57 13.74
C LEU A 40 19.42 9.03 13.79
N PRO A 41 20.40 8.11 13.69
CA PRO A 41 20.24 6.64 13.64
C PRO A 41 20.13 5.98 15.03
N ASP A 42 20.33 6.74 16.12
CA ASP A 42 20.58 6.20 17.47
C ASP A 42 19.44 5.36 18.04
N ASP A 43 18.19 5.71 17.73
CA ASP A 43 17.01 5.02 18.25
C ASP A 43 16.52 3.87 17.35
N PHE A 44 16.98 3.80 16.10
CA PHE A 44 16.50 2.83 15.12
C PHE A 44 16.71 1.38 15.58
N PHE A 45 17.92 1.07 16.03
CA PHE A 45 18.28 -0.28 16.43
C PHE A 45 17.58 -0.76 17.71
N LYS A 46 16.94 0.14 18.48
CA LYS A 46 16.22 -0.24 19.71
C LYS A 46 14.93 -1.02 19.42
N TYR A 47 14.33 -0.78 18.26
CA TYR A 47 13.01 -1.27 17.89
C TYR A 47 13.00 -2.01 16.54
N LEU A 48 14.19 -2.19 15.97
CA LEU A 48 14.39 -2.73 14.62
C LEU A 48 13.71 -4.08 14.42
N ASP A 49 13.87 -4.99 15.38
CA ASP A 49 13.35 -6.35 15.31
C ASP A 49 11.83 -6.37 15.20
N VAL A 50 11.12 -5.61 16.05
CA VAL A 50 9.65 -5.53 16.02
C VAL A 50 9.18 -4.86 14.74
N LEU A 51 9.74 -3.69 14.40
CA LEU A 51 9.28 -2.92 13.23
C LEU A 51 9.51 -3.69 11.93
N VAL A 52 10.71 -4.24 11.72
CA VAL A 52 11.02 -5.03 10.51
C VAL A 52 10.24 -6.32 10.45
N TRP A 53 10.07 -7.03 11.58
CA TRP A 53 9.33 -8.29 11.57
C TRP A 53 7.84 -8.08 11.25
N VAL A 54 7.21 -7.06 11.84
CA VAL A 54 5.80 -6.75 11.56
C VAL A 54 5.62 -6.32 10.10
N GLU A 55 6.39 -5.34 9.64
CA GLU A 55 6.32 -4.83 8.28
C GLU A 55 6.58 -5.93 7.24
N ALA A 56 7.65 -6.71 7.41
CA ALA A 56 7.97 -7.77 6.48
C ALA A 56 6.94 -8.92 6.52
N THR A 57 6.25 -9.13 7.65
CA THR A 57 5.13 -10.08 7.71
C THR A 57 3.93 -9.54 6.94
N ILE A 58 3.55 -8.28 7.14
CA ILE A 58 2.44 -7.64 6.42
C ILE A 58 2.72 -7.67 4.92
N TYR A 59 3.91 -7.25 4.50
CA TYR A 59 4.31 -7.26 3.10
C TYR A 59 4.22 -8.66 2.46
N GLN A 60 4.63 -9.72 3.17
CA GLN A 60 4.48 -11.08 2.66
C GLN A 60 3.01 -11.48 2.46
N LEU A 61 2.11 -10.98 3.31
CA LEU A 61 0.68 -11.22 3.20
C LEU A 61 0.09 -10.40 2.06
N ASP A 62 0.55 -9.15 1.86
CA ASP A 62 0.18 -8.31 0.71
C ASP A 62 0.55 -8.99 -0.61
N GLU A 63 1.78 -9.47 -0.77
CA GLU A 63 2.20 -10.17 -2.01
C GLU A 63 1.34 -11.43 -2.28
N GLY A 64 0.95 -12.14 -1.23
CA GLY A 64 0.04 -13.27 -1.35
C GLY A 64 -1.37 -12.83 -1.75
N ASN A 65 -1.84 -11.70 -1.22
CA ASN A 65 -3.12 -11.12 -1.56
C ASN A 65 -3.18 -10.62 -3.00
N GLU A 66 -2.13 -9.93 -3.45
CA GLU A 66 -1.96 -9.43 -4.82
C GLU A 66 -1.95 -10.57 -5.85
N GLN A 67 -1.33 -11.71 -5.53
CA GLN A 67 -1.38 -12.88 -6.42
C GLN A 67 -2.80 -13.46 -6.57
N LEU A 68 -3.60 -13.40 -5.50
CA LEU A 68 -5.00 -13.81 -5.56
C LEU A 68 -5.83 -12.82 -6.37
N THR A 69 -5.63 -11.52 -6.15
CA THR A 69 -6.35 -10.46 -6.88
C THR A 69 -6.02 -10.50 -8.36
N GLU A 70 -4.74 -10.62 -8.74
CA GLU A 70 -4.27 -10.76 -10.12
C GLU A 70 -5.01 -11.91 -10.84
N ALA A 71 -5.16 -13.05 -10.16
CA ALA A 71 -5.86 -14.23 -10.67
C ALA A 71 -7.39 -14.16 -10.57
N GLY A 72 -7.95 -13.12 -9.95
CA GLY A 72 -9.40 -12.99 -9.67
C GLY A 72 -9.92 -14.02 -8.67
N LEU A 73 -9.05 -14.53 -7.80
CA LEU A 73 -9.34 -15.55 -6.79
C LEU A 73 -9.71 -14.91 -5.45
N ILE A 74 -10.43 -15.68 -4.63
CA ILE A 74 -10.78 -15.31 -3.26
C ILE A 74 -10.25 -16.39 -2.34
N ASP A 75 -9.32 -16.01 -1.46
CA ASP A 75 -8.90 -16.83 -0.32
C ASP A 75 -8.45 -15.92 0.83
N HIS A 76 -9.14 -16.05 1.95
CA HIS A 76 -8.94 -15.21 3.13
C HIS A 76 -8.13 -15.93 4.22
N GLN A 77 -7.89 -17.24 4.06
CA GLN A 77 -7.21 -18.03 5.09
C GLN A 77 -5.75 -17.57 5.30
N PRO A 78 -4.95 -17.31 4.26
CA PRO A 78 -3.55 -16.91 4.44
C PRO A 78 -3.41 -15.59 5.22
N THR A 79 -4.16 -14.56 4.82
CA THR A 79 -4.15 -13.24 5.45
C THR A 79 -4.68 -13.28 6.89
N ALA A 80 -5.76 -14.00 7.14
CA ALA A 80 -6.30 -14.19 8.49
C ALA A 80 -5.32 -14.94 9.42
N ALA A 81 -4.68 -16.00 8.92
CA ALA A 81 -3.68 -16.76 9.68
C ALA A 81 -2.42 -15.93 9.97
N GLY A 82 -1.95 -15.16 8.97
CA GLY A 82 -0.81 -14.26 9.11
C GLY A 82 -1.03 -13.17 10.17
N LEU A 83 -2.18 -12.48 10.12
CA LEU A 83 -2.53 -11.48 11.15
C LEU A 83 -2.67 -12.09 12.54
N LYS A 84 -3.22 -13.31 12.64
CA LYS A 84 -3.23 -14.02 13.92
C LYS A 84 -1.80 -14.23 14.45
N GLY A 85 -0.86 -14.57 13.57
CA GLY A 85 0.56 -14.69 13.91
C GLY A 85 1.15 -13.38 14.47
N ILE A 86 0.85 -12.25 13.81
CA ILE A 86 1.24 -10.92 14.31
C ILE A 86 0.63 -10.67 15.70
N CYS A 87 -0.68 -10.93 15.86
CA CYS A 87 -1.37 -10.74 17.12
C CYS A 87 -0.76 -11.57 18.27
N ASP A 88 -0.47 -12.85 18.02
CA ASP A 88 0.10 -13.75 19.00
C ASP A 88 1.49 -13.25 19.45
N VAL A 89 2.36 -12.83 18.50
CA VAL A 89 3.69 -12.31 18.80
C VAL A 89 3.61 -11.00 19.59
N LEU A 90 2.81 -10.03 19.14
CA LEU A 90 2.65 -8.75 19.83
C LEU A 90 2.07 -8.92 21.24
N THR A 91 1.18 -9.90 21.44
CA THR A 91 0.65 -10.23 22.77
C THR A 91 1.75 -10.80 23.67
N GLN A 92 2.58 -11.71 23.17
CA GLN A 92 3.70 -12.28 23.93
C GLN A 92 4.75 -11.22 24.29
N GLN A 93 4.97 -10.23 23.44
CA GLN A 93 5.86 -9.10 23.71
C GLN A 93 5.23 -8.02 24.61
N GLY A 94 3.96 -8.17 25.01
CA GLY A 94 3.24 -7.18 25.83
C GLY A 94 2.95 -5.86 25.10
N LEU A 95 2.98 -5.88 23.77
CA LEU A 95 2.75 -4.71 22.91
C LEU A 95 1.30 -4.57 22.47
N MET A 96 0.58 -5.68 22.32
CA MET A 96 -0.82 -5.69 21.88
C MET A 96 -1.75 -4.92 22.81
N ASP A 97 -2.60 -4.08 22.24
CA ASP A 97 -3.76 -3.47 22.89
C ASP A 97 -4.94 -3.34 21.92
N GLU A 98 -6.04 -2.74 22.39
CA GLU A 98 -7.28 -2.64 21.62
C GLU A 98 -7.11 -1.85 20.31
N ALA A 99 -6.31 -0.78 20.30
CA ALA A 99 -6.10 0.03 19.11
C ALA A 99 -5.32 -0.76 18.04
N LEU A 100 -4.25 -1.45 18.43
CA LEU A 100 -3.51 -2.33 17.53
C LEU A 100 -4.38 -3.47 16.99
N GLN A 101 -5.22 -4.07 17.84
CA GLN A 101 -6.14 -5.11 17.41
C GLN A 101 -7.15 -4.59 16.37
N GLN A 102 -7.70 -3.39 16.59
CA GLN A 102 -8.63 -2.77 15.65
C GLN A 102 -7.96 -2.43 14.32
N GLU A 103 -6.73 -1.91 14.34
CA GLU A 103 -6.00 -1.55 13.12
C GLU A 103 -5.59 -2.79 12.30
N LEU A 104 -5.17 -3.88 12.97
CA LEU A 104 -4.94 -5.17 12.29
C LEU A 104 -6.23 -5.75 11.68
N GLN A 105 -7.39 -5.53 12.32
CA GLN A 105 -8.69 -5.91 11.74
C GLN A 105 -9.05 -5.06 10.53
N GLN A 106 -8.67 -3.78 10.51
CA GLN A 106 -8.79 -2.94 9.31
C GLN A 106 -7.91 -3.46 8.18
N GLY A 107 -6.69 -3.92 8.46
CA GLY A 107 -5.84 -4.58 7.46
C GLY A 107 -6.47 -5.84 6.89
N LEU A 108 -7.07 -6.69 7.73
CA LEU A 108 -7.87 -7.82 7.22
C LEU A 108 -8.98 -7.33 6.30
N ARG A 109 -9.74 -6.32 6.73
CA ARG A 109 -10.86 -5.76 5.98
C ARG A 109 -10.42 -5.23 4.61
N TYR A 110 -9.28 -4.55 4.54
CA TYR A 110 -8.65 -4.09 3.30
C TYR A 110 -8.47 -5.24 2.32
N TRP A 111 -7.74 -6.30 2.70
CA TRP A 111 -7.49 -7.43 1.82
C TRP A 111 -8.75 -8.13 1.32
N LEU A 112 -9.75 -8.29 2.19
CA LEU A 112 -11.04 -8.88 1.81
C LEU A 112 -11.77 -8.03 0.75
N LEU A 113 -11.79 -6.71 0.94
CA LEU A 113 -12.42 -5.77 0.01
C LEU A 113 -11.65 -5.73 -1.31
N GLU A 114 -10.32 -5.69 -1.26
CA GLU A 114 -9.46 -5.69 -2.43
C GLU A 114 -9.70 -6.93 -3.31
N GLN A 115 -9.69 -8.14 -2.73
CA GLN A 115 -10.00 -9.37 -3.47
C GLN A 115 -11.36 -9.30 -4.17
N ASP A 116 -12.40 -8.86 -3.45
CA ASP A 116 -13.76 -8.83 -4.00
C ASP A 116 -13.97 -7.72 -5.05
N ILE A 117 -13.40 -6.53 -4.83
CA ILE A 117 -13.44 -5.41 -5.78
C ILE A 117 -12.70 -5.81 -7.07
N CYS A 118 -11.46 -6.28 -6.96
CA CYS A 118 -10.63 -6.62 -8.12
C CYS A 118 -11.24 -7.77 -8.94
N ARG A 119 -11.80 -8.78 -8.28
CA ARG A 119 -12.57 -9.84 -8.97
C ARG A 119 -13.77 -9.28 -9.74
N ARG A 120 -14.54 -8.36 -9.14
CA ARG A 120 -15.69 -7.73 -9.81
C ARG A 120 -15.27 -6.85 -10.99
N LEU A 121 -14.16 -6.13 -10.87
CA LEU A 121 -13.62 -5.32 -11.96
C LEU A 121 -13.16 -6.18 -13.15
N LEU A 122 -12.52 -7.34 -12.91
CA LEU A 122 -12.20 -8.30 -13.97
C LEU A 122 -13.42 -8.79 -14.74
N HIS A 123 -14.54 -9.01 -14.06
CA HIS A 123 -15.79 -9.46 -14.68
C HIS A 123 -16.57 -8.35 -15.39
N ALA A 124 -16.28 -7.08 -15.08
CA ALA A 124 -16.92 -5.93 -15.69
C ALA A 124 -15.88 -4.91 -16.22
N PRO A 125 -15.01 -5.31 -17.17
CA PRO A 125 -13.86 -4.51 -17.59
C PRO A 125 -14.21 -3.31 -18.48
N ARG A 126 -15.51 -3.08 -18.74
CA ARG A 126 -16.06 -2.08 -19.67
C ARG A 126 -17.04 -1.14 -18.95
N PRO A 127 -16.54 -0.28 -18.04
CA PRO A 127 -17.32 0.63 -17.21
C PRO A 127 -18.43 1.41 -17.93
N LEU A 128 -18.19 1.84 -19.17
CA LEU A 128 -19.17 2.65 -19.93
C LEU A 128 -20.32 1.84 -20.53
N HIS A 129 -20.25 0.51 -20.51
CA HIS A 129 -21.21 -0.38 -21.15
C HIS A 129 -21.98 -1.27 -20.17
N THR A 130 -21.58 -1.28 -18.90
CA THR A 130 -22.19 -2.08 -17.84
C THR A 130 -22.55 -1.21 -16.66
N SER A 131 -23.64 -1.52 -15.97
CA SER A 131 -23.92 -0.88 -14.68
C SER A 131 -22.78 -1.12 -13.70
N ALA A 132 -22.46 -0.10 -12.90
CA ALA A 132 -21.45 -0.21 -11.85
C ALA A 132 -21.73 -1.45 -10.98
N GLN A 133 -20.71 -2.32 -10.88
CA GLN A 133 -20.74 -3.49 -10.01
C GLN A 133 -20.24 -3.16 -8.59
N LEU A 134 -19.84 -1.91 -8.39
CA LEU A 134 -19.30 -1.39 -7.15
C LEU A 134 -20.24 -0.35 -6.54
N THR A 135 -20.10 -0.11 -5.25
CA THR A 135 -20.71 1.00 -4.54
C THR A 135 -19.64 2.01 -4.12
N ALA A 136 -20.00 3.29 -3.99
CA ALA A 136 -19.06 4.27 -3.46
C ALA A 136 -18.61 3.89 -2.04
N ALA A 137 -19.55 3.45 -1.18
CA ALA A 137 -19.25 3.13 0.21
C ALA A 137 -18.15 2.07 0.38
N GLU A 138 -18.20 0.96 -0.37
CA GLU A 138 -17.18 -0.10 -0.26
C GLU A 138 -15.82 0.33 -0.81
N VAL A 139 -15.79 1.12 -1.89
CA VAL A 139 -14.55 1.65 -2.48
C VAL A 139 -13.88 2.61 -1.50
N LEU A 140 -14.68 3.46 -0.85
CA LEU A 140 -14.18 4.38 0.16
C LEU A 140 -13.74 3.66 1.44
N GLU A 141 -14.41 2.59 1.83
CA GLU A 141 -14.01 1.73 2.94
C GLU A 141 -12.67 1.04 2.66
N CYS A 142 -12.51 0.48 1.45
CA CYS A 142 -11.27 -0.17 1.02
C CYS A 142 -10.10 0.83 1.03
N HIS A 143 -10.29 2.00 0.42
CA HIS A 143 -9.28 3.07 0.42
C HIS A 143 -8.92 3.54 1.84
N ALA A 144 -9.90 3.73 2.72
CA ALA A 144 -9.64 4.16 4.09
C ALA A 144 -8.91 3.10 4.95
N ALA A 145 -8.79 1.88 4.45
CA ALA A 145 -8.11 0.77 5.10
C ALA A 145 -6.74 0.42 4.48
N LYS A 146 -6.37 1.00 3.32
CA LYS A 146 -5.21 0.61 2.50
C LYS A 146 -3.87 0.69 3.24
N SER A 147 -3.49 1.86 3.76
CA SER A 147 -2.22 2.05 4.48
C SER A 147 -2.32 1.70 5.98
N PHE A 148 -2.88 0.53 6.31
CA PHE A 148 -2.97 0.06 7.71
C PHE A 148 -1.62 -0.35 8.29
N ASP A 149 -0.67 -0.76 7.46
CA ASP A 149 0.70 -1.11 7.79
C ASP A 149 1.42 0.06 8.51
N TYR A 150 1.41 1.26 7.93
CA TYR A 150 1.93 2.47 8.54
C TYR A 150 1.25 2.79 9.87
N ARG A 151 -0.07 2.60 9.95
CA ARG A 151 -0.83 2.84 11.18
C ARG A 151 -0.50 1.83 12.28
N VAL A 152 -0.34 0.55 11.94
CA VAL A 152 0.15 -0.48 12.88
C VAL A 152 1.55 -0.12 13.37
N LEU A 153 2.47 0.25 12.48
CA LEU A 153 3.81 0.67 12.87
C LEU A 153 3.80 1.92 13.76
N CYS A 154 2.95 2.90 13.46
CA CYS A 154 2.79 4.12 14.27
C CYS A 154 2.30 3.79 15.68
N LEU A 155 1.24 2.98 15.80
CA LEU A 155 0.73 2.52 17.10
C LEU A 155 1.82 1.76 17.87
N LEU A 156 2.59 0.89 17.19
CA LEU A 156 3.71 0.18 17.80
C LEU A 156 4.78 1.15 18.34
N LEU A 157 5.09 2.25 17.65
CA LEU A 157 6.03 3.25 18.16
C LEU A 157 5.58 3.83 19.51
N PHE A 158 4.29 4.17 19.65
CA PHE A 158 3.75 4.64 20.93
C PHE A 158 3.88 3.57 22.03
N ARG A 159 3.56 2.30 21.71
CA ARG A 159 3.71 1.18 22.65
C ARG A 159 5.16 0.95 23.08
N LEU A 160 6.09 0.92 22.12
CA LEU A 160 7.51 0.68 22.31
C LEU A 160 8.18 1.81 23.11
N THR A 161 7.72 3.05 22.93
CA THR A 161 8.17 4.22 23.69
C THR A 161 7.40 4.46 24.99
N LYS A 162 6.37 3.66 25.25
CA LYS A 162 5.45 3.77 26.41
C LYS A 162 4.81 5.16 26.52
N LYS A 163 4.57 5.80 25.38
CA LYS A 163 3.86 7.08 25.28
C LYS A 163 2.37 6.82 25.10
N PRO A 164 1.49 7.68 25.66
CA PRO A 164 0.07 7.62 25.33
C PRO A 164 -0.13 7.96 23.85
N TYR A 165 -1.15 7.37 23.23
CA TYR A 165 -1.55 7.74 21.88
C TYR A 165 -1.90 9.23 21.79
N ASP A 166 -1.41 9.88 20.75
CA ASP A 166 -1.77 11.23 20.39
C ASP A 166 -2.87 11.17 19.31
N GLU A 167 -4.13 11.22 19.75
CA GLU A 167 -5.29 11.09 18.87
C GLU A 167 -5.34 12.16 17.77
N ALA A 168 -4.84 13.37 18.06
CA ALA A 168 -4.82 14.45 17.08
C ALA A 168 -3.80 14.15 15.97
N LEU A 169 -2.61 13.68 16.34
CA LEU A 169 -1.60 13.23 15.40
C LEU A 169 -2.06 12.00 14.62
N LEU A 170 -2.63 10.98 15.27
CA LEU A 170 -3.10 9.76 14.60
C LEU A 170 -4.21 10.07 13.59
N SER A 171 -5.13 10.98 13.92
CA SER A 171 -6.17 11.43 12.99
C SER A 171 -5.58 12.17 11.79
N PHE A 172 -4.58 13.03 12.04
CA PHE A 172 -3.88 13.75 10.98
C PHE A 172 -3.15 12.80 10.03
N LEU A 173 -2.32 11.89 10.56
CA LEU A 173 -1.52 10.95 9.77
C LEU A 173 -2.40 10.04 8.93
N ARG A 174 -3.49 9.52 9.49
CA ARG A 174 -4.46 8.72 8.73
C ARG A 174 -5.01 9.43 7.50
N LEU A 175 -5.25 10.73 7.62
CA LEU A 175 -5.80 11.51 6.51
C LEU A 175 -4.72 11.90 5.49
N ASP A 176 -3.50 12.15 5.95
CA ASP A 176 -2.32 12.37 5.10
C ASP A 176 -2.01 11.12 4.26
N GLU A 177 -1.98 9.94 4.90
CA GLU A 177 -1.83 8.62 4.25
C GLU A 177 -2.88 8.43 3.14
N MET A 178 -4.15 8.77 3.41
CA MET A 178 -5.21 8.70 2.41
C MET A 178 -5.00 9.63 1.21
N LEU A 179 -4.31 10.77 1.37
CA LEU A 179 -3.96 11.64 0.25
C LEU A 179 -2.76 11.08 -0.52
N VAL A 180 -1.76 10.56 0.19
CA VAL A 180 -0.60 9.88 -0.40
C VAL A 180 -1.06 8.67 -1.23
N ASP A 181 -1.96 7.83 -0.71
CA ASP A 181 -2.53 6.69 -1.43
C ASP A 181 -3.17 7.11 -2.77
N ILE A 182 -3.89 8.24 -2.81
CA ILE A 182 -4.47 8.75 -4.07
C ILE A 182 -3.36 9.20 -5.03
N SER A 183 -2.30 9.81 -4.52
CA SER A 183 -1.17 10.24 -5.34
C SER A 183 -0.48 9.04 -5.98
N ASP A 184 -0.18 8.03 -5.18
CA ASP A 184 0.45 6.78 -5.62
C ASP A 184 -0.45 6.06 -6.63
N ASP A 185 -1.76 5.95 -6.36
CA ASP A 185 -2.74 5.36 -7.28
C ASP A 185 -2.80 6.10 -8.63
N LEU A 186 -2.61 7.42 -8.66
CA LEU A 186 -2.59 8.16 -9.94
C LEU A 186 -1.30 7.93 -10.72
N VAL A 187 -0.18 7.71 -10.03
CA VAL A 187 1.12 7.39 -10.65
C VAL A 187 1.13 5.95 -11.17
N ASP A 188 0.66 5.00 -10.36
CA ASP A 188 0.72 3.56 -10.62
C ASP A 188 -0.51 3.02 -11.39
N TYR A 189 -1.44 3.91 -11.75
CA TYR A 189 -2.74 3.56 -12.35
C TYR A 189 -2.67 2.51 -13.48
N GLU A 190 -1.76 2.70 -14.43
CA GLU A 190 -1.64 1.78 -15.57
C GLU A 190 -1.13 0.40 -15.14
N ASP A 191 -0.13 0.37 -14.26
CA ASP A 191 0.45 -0.85 -13.72
C ASP A 191 -0.56 -1.61 -12.84
N ASP A 192 -1.34 -0.90 -12.02
CA ASP A 192 -2.42 -1.47 -11.21
C ASP A 192 -3.54 -2.08 -12.06
N VAL A 193 -3.88 -1.43 -13.18
CA VAL A 193 -4.83 -2.00 -14.14
C VAL A 193 -4.25 -3.29 -14.74
N LEU A 194 -2.97 -3.32 -15.08
CA LEU A 194 -2.33 -4.54 -15.62
C LEU A 194 -2.30 -5.67 -14.60
N ALA A 195 -1.87 -5.39 -13.38
CA ALA A 195 -1.76 -6.35 -12.27
C ALA A 195 -3.13 -6.74 -11.67
N ASN A 196 -4.20 -6.04 -12.04
CA ASN A 196 -5.52 -6.16 -11.41
C ASN A 196 -5.48 -5.90 -9.89
N SER A 197 -4.74 -4.88 -9.49
CA SER A 197 -4.65 -4.40 -8.11
C SER A 197 -5.75 -3.37 -7.79
N PHE A 198 -6.00 -3.15 -6.50
CA PHE A 198 -6.90 -2.08 -6.08
C PHE A 198 -6.29 -0.72 -6.39
N ASN A 199 -7.08 0.13 -7.05
CA ASN A 199 -6.71 1.49 -7.36
C ASN A 199 -7.96 2.37 -7.31
N ILE A 200 -7.89 3.50 -6.61
CA ILE A 200 -9.04 4.36 -6.36
C ILE A 200 -9.55 5.01 -7.64
N PHE A 201 -8.66 5.44 -8.55
CA PHE A 201 -9.06 6.06 -9.81
C PHE A 201 -9.72 5.05 -10.74
N ARG A 202 -9.17 3.83 -10.80
CA ARG A 202 -9.78 2.68 -11.49
C ARG A 202 -11.21 2.42 -10.98
N CYS A 203 -11.41 2.39 -9.67
CA CYS A 203 -12.73 2.21 -9.07
C CYS A 203 -13.68 3.39 -9.40
N TYR A 204 -13.17 4.62 -9.40
CA TYR A 204 -13.96 5.80 -9.76
C TYR A 204 -14.42 5.77 -11.23
N ILE A 205 -13.60 5.26 -12.14
CA ILE A 205 -14.00 5.03 -13.53
C ILE A 205 -15.14 4.00 -13.60
N GLN A 206 -15.10 2.95 -12.78
CA GLN A 206 -16.20 1.98 -12.69
C GLN A 206 -17.49 2.57 -12.12
N LEU A 207 -17.39 3.46 -11.14
CA LEU A 207 -18.55 4.07 -10.48
C LEU A 207 -19.18 5.19 -11.31
N TYR A 208 -18.36 6.02 -11.97
CA TYR A 208 -18.77 7.31 -12.51
C TYR A 208 -18.47 7.46 -14.01
N GLY A 209 -17.78 6.50 -14.63
CA GLY A 209 -17.44 6.54 -16.05
C GLY A 209 -16.67 7.80 -16.43
N ARG A 210 -17.27 8.64 -17.29
CA ARG A 210 -16.63 9.87 -17.78
C ARG A 210 -16.52 10.97 -16.73
N GLU A 211 -17.24 10.86 -15.61
CA GLU A 211 -17.20 11.84 -14.52
C GLU A 211 -16.19 11.47 -13.43
N ALA A 212 -15.42 10.38 -13.61
CA ALA A 212 -14.50 9.86 -12.61
C ALA A 212 -13.47 10.87 -12.10
N GLU A 213 -12.80 11.59 -13.01
CA GLU A 213 -11.82 12.61 -12.67
C GLU A 213 -12.44 13.71 -11.82
N LEU A 214 -13.58 14.26 -12.25
CA LEU A 214 -14.31 15.29 -11.52
C LEU A 214 -14.70 14.80 -10.11
N LYS A 215 -15.20 13.57 -9.99
CA LYS A 215 -15.57 12.98 -8.71
C LYS A 215 -14.38 12.71 -7.80
N LEU A 216 -13.23 12.32 -8.36
CA LEU A 216 -12.04 12.12 -7.55
C LEU A 216 -11.46 13.47 -7.08
N VAL A 217 -11.50 14.51 -7.92
CA VAL A 217 -11.14 15.88 -7.52
C VAL A 217 -12.05 16.39 -6.39
N GLU A 218 -13.38 16.18 -6.48
CA GLU A 218 -14.31 16.53 -5.38
C GLU A 218 -13.91 15.86 -4.06
N ARG A 219 -13.48 14.59 -4.11
CA ARG A 219 -13.01 13.85 -2.93
C ARG A 219 -11.67 14.42 -2.41
N ILE A 220 -10.69 14.60 -3.29
CA ILE A 220 -9.38 15.15 -2.94
C ILE A 220 -9.56 16.49 -2.22
N SER A 221 -10.34 17.41 -2.79
CA SER A 221 -10.57 18.72 -2.16
C SER A 221 -11.21 18.62 -0.77
N SER A 222 -12.13 17.67 -0.56
CA SER A 222 -12.73 17.42 0.76
C SER A 222 -11.72 16.87 1.77
N LEU A 223 -10.83 15.97 1.34
CA LEU A 223 -9.76 15.42 2.17
C LEU A 223 -8.71 16.50 2.50
N GLU A 224 -8.30 17.32 1.51
CA GLU A 224 -7.36 18.43 1.70
C GLU A 224 -7.89 19.49 2.69
N GLU A 225 -9.19 19.80 2.64
CA GLU A 225 -9.81 20.72 3.60
C GLU A 225 -9.75 20.16 5.03
N GLN A 226 -10.14 18.90 5.22
CA GLN A 226 -10.06 18.21 6.51
C GLN A 226 -8.61 18.09 7.00
N HIS A 227 -7.68 17.85 6.09
CA HIS A 227 -6.25 17.73 6.36
C HIS A 227 -5.68 19.06 6.84
N GLY A 228 -6.06 20.18 6.19
CA GLY A 228 -5.69 21.52 6.64
C GLY A 228 -6.18 21.83 8.07
N LEU A 229 -7.39 21.41 8.42
CA LEU A 229 -7.94 21.58 9.77
C LEU A 229 -7.18 20.76 10.81
N LEU A 230 -6.87 19.49 10.53
CA LEU A 230 -6.11 18.62 11.42
C LEU A 230 -4.66 19.10 11.58
N LEU A 231 -4.00 19.50 10.49
CA LEU A 231 -2.64 20.04 10.49
C LEU A 231 -2.53 21.29 11.35
N ALA A 232 -3.53 22.19 11.28
CA ALA A 232 -3.58 23.39 12.11
C ALA A 232 -3.70 23.08 13.61
N GLY A 233 -4.25 21.92 13.96
CA GLY A 233 -4.38 21.44 15.33
C GLY A 233 -3.11 20.85 15.94
N LEU A 234 -2.09 20.53 15.14
CA LEU A 234 -0.83 19.98 15.64
C LEU A 234 0.03 21.02 16.38
N THR A 235 1.11 20.57 17.02
CA THR A 235 2.12 21.50 17.57
C THR A 235 2.96 22.13 16.45
N GLU A 236 3.67 23.22 16.76
CA GLU A 236 4.55 23.88 15.79
C GLU A 236 5.65 22.94 15.29
N ASP A 237 6.35 22.26 16.20
CA ASP A 237 7.40 21.29 15.87
C ASP A 237 6.89 20.16 14.95
N MET A 238 5.67 19.65 15.20
CA MET A 238 5.06 18.61 14.38
C MET A 238 4.75 19.12 12.96
N ARG A 239 4.19 20.33 12.84
CA ARG A 239 3.93 20.94 11.52
C ARG A 239 5.21 21.22 10.75
N GLU A 240 6.24 21.75 11.41
CA GLU A 240 7.53 21.99 10.78
C GLU A 240 8.16 20.70 10.27
N HIS A 241 8.06 19.63 11.07
CA HIS A 241 8.52 18.31 10.66
C HIS A 241 7.77 17.79 9.44
N TYR A 242 6.43 17.84 9.45
CA TYR A 242 5.59 17.45 8.31
C TYR A 242 6.01 18.19 7.04
N TRP A 243 6.08 19.53 7.08
CA TRP A 243 6.43 20.31 5.89
C TRP A 243 7.86 20.07 5.38
N ARG A 244 8.78 19.71 6.28
CA ARG A 244 10.12 19.27 5.86
C ARG A 244 10.04 17.95 5.08
N ARG A 245 9.35 16.94 5.62
CA ARG A 245 9.19 15.63 4.95
C ARG A 245 8.43 15.75 3.64
N HIS A 246 7.37 16.54 3.60
CA HIS A 246 6.60 16.83 2.40
C HIS A 246 7.49 17.43 1.30
N ARG A 247 8.36 18.40 1.61
CA ARG A 247 9.32 18.94 0.64
C ARG A 247 10.32 17.90 0.15
N GLU A 248 10.89 17.11 1.05
CA GLU A 248 11.86 16.06 0.71
C GLU A 248 11.25 14.99 -0.22
N ALA A 249 9.99 14.60 0.02
CA ALA A 249 9.26 13.68 -0.85
C ALA A 249 8.92 14.32 -2.21
N SER A 250 8.68 15.63 -2.21
CA SER A 250 8.33 16.41 -3.39
C SER A 250 9.51 16.75 -4.33
N GLU A 251 10.75 16.67 -3.85
CA GLU A 251 11.95 16.96 -4.64
C GLU A 251 12.25 15.83 -5.65
N GLY A 252 11.59 15.84 -6.80
CA GLY A 252 11.93 14.97 -7.94
C GLY A 252 10.79 14.62 -8.91
N GLN A 253 9.53 14.80 -8.51
CA GLN A 253 8.37 14.29 -9.25
C GLN A 253 7.24 15.33 -9.44
N GLY A 254 7.53 16.58 -9.84
CA GLY A 254 6.46 17.54 -10.22
C GLY A 254 5.30 17.69 -9.21
N SER A 255 5.59 17.48 -7.93
CA SER A 255 4.71 16.87 -6.91
C SER A 255 3.74 17.82 -6.20
N ASP A 256 3.69 19.08 -6.61
CA ASP A 256 2.73 20.04 -6.05
C ASP A 256 1.36 19.97 -6.76
N ARG A 257 1.15 19.00 -7.65
CA ARG A 257 -0.04 18.93 -8.51
C ARG A 257 -0.52 17.49 -8.70
N TRP A 258 -1.83 17.31 -8.54
CA TRP A 258 -2.55 16.12 -8.97
C TRP A 258 -2.49 15.99 -10.50
N VAL A 259 -1.84 14.93 -11.00
CA VAL A 259 -1.75 14.62 -12.43
C VAL A 259 -2.57 13.38 -12.70
N PHE A 260 -3.66 13.54 -13.46
CA PHE A 260 -4.52 12.42 -13.82
C PHE A 260 -3.99 11.71 -15.07
N PRO A 261 -3.78 10.38 -15.02
CA PRO A 261 -3.46 9.61 -16.21
C PRO A 261 -4.69 9.48 -17.12
N PRO A 262 -4.51 9.18 -18.42
CA PRO A 262 -5.63 8.94 -19.32
C PRO A 262 -6.51 7.78 -18.85
N PRO A 263 -7.83 7.94 -18.73
CA PRO A 263 -8.71 6.90 -18.21
C PRO A 263 -8.82 5.70 -19.16
N ILE A 264 -8.73 4.48 -18.59
CA ILE A 264 -8.90 3.21 -19.31
C ILE A 264 -10.35 2.75 -19.17
N TYR A 265 -11.14 2.90 -20.23
CA TYR A 265 -12.57 2.53 -20.26
C TYR A 265 -12.86 1.09 -20.75
N ASP A 266 -11.85 0.39 -21.25
CA ASP A 266 -11.92 -1.03 -21.60
C ASP A 266 -10.61 -1.70 -21.18
N GLU A 267 -10.57 -2.16 -19.94
CA GLU A 267 -9.37 -2.75 -19.35
C GLU A 267 -8.99 -4.06 -20.04
N ALA A 268 -9.96 -4.81 -20.57
CA ALA A 268 -9.69 -6.07 -21.28
C ALA A 268 -8.93 -5.81 -22.59
N THR A 269 -9.38 -4.80 -23.35
CA THR A 269 -8.70 -4.36 -24.56
C THR A 269 -7.32 -3.76 -24.24
N TYR A 270 -7.21 -2.97 -23.15
CA TYR A 270 -5.94 -2.41 -22.69
C TYR A 270 -4.92 -3.51 -22.36
N ARG A 271 -5.28 -4.47 -21.50
CA ARG A 271 -4.41 -5.61 -21.13
C ARG A 271 -3.98 -6.44 -22.35
N GLU A 272 -4.88 -6.67 -23.29
CA GLU A 272 -4.56 -7.39 -24.53
C GLU A 272 -3.57 -6.63 -25.42
N ARG A 273 -3.70 -5.29 -25.49
CA ARG A 273 -2.75 -4.45 -26.24
C ARG A 273 -1.35 -4.54 -25.63
N ILE A 274 -1.22 -4.31 -24.32
CA ILE A 274 0.08 -4.32 -23.63
C ILE A 274 0.75 -5.69 -23.77
N ARG A 275 0.02 -6.80 -23.52
CA ARG A 275 0.56 -8.16 -23.71
C ARG A 275 1.11 -8.42 -25.12
N ARG A 276 0.53 -7.82 -26.16
CA ARG A 276 1.04 -7.93 -27.54
C ARG A 276 2.29 -7.09 -27.75
N GLU A 277 2.32 -5.88 -27.22
CA GLU A 277 3.47 -4.97 -27.32
C GLU A 277 4.69 -5.56 -26.61
N GLU A 278 4.51 -6.15 -25.42
CA GLU A 278 5.57 -6.84 -24.68
C GLU A 278 6.10 -8.07 -25.43
N ALA A 279 5.21 -8.89 -25.98
CA ALA A 279 5.60 -10.06 -26.78
C ALA A 279 6.44 -9.64 -28.01
N GLN A 280 6.04 -8.57 -28.71
CA GLN A 280 6.79 -8.03 -29.84
C GLN A 280 8.15 -7.46 -29.41
N ALA A 281 8.21 -6.71 -28.29
CA ALA A 281 9.46 -6.17 -27.77
C ALA A 281 10.43 -7.29 -27.38
N GLN A 282 9.93 -8.38 -26.80
CA GLN A 282 10.74 -9.54 -26.44
C GLN A 282 11.26 -10.29 -27.68
N GLU A 283 10.43 -10.46 -28.71
CA GLU A 283 10.87 -11.04 -30.00
C GLU A 283 11.97 -10.19 -30.65
N VAL A 284 11.83 -8.86 -30.65
CA VAL A 284 12.86 -7.94 -31.17
C VAL A 284 14.14 -8.02 -30.35
N ALA A 285 14.05 -8.04 -29.02
CA ALA A 285 15.23 -8.16 -28.14
C ALA A 285 15.98 -9.48 -28.37
N VAL A 286 15.25 -10.60 -28.52
CA VAL A 286 15.83 -11.91 -28.85
C VAL A 286 16.49 -11.90 -30.24
N ALA A 287 15.85 -11.27 -31.24
CA ALA A 287 16.41 -11.15 -32.58
C ALA A 287 17.69 -10.29 -32.61
N VAL A 288 17.72 -9.16 -31.87
CA VAL A 288 18.90 -8.30 -31.73
C VAL A 288 20.04 -9.04 -31.00
N PHE A 289 19.73 -9.81 -29.96
CA PHE A 289 20.71 -10.63 -29.26
C PHE A 289 21.26 -11.76 -30.15
N ALA A 290 20.42 -12.40 -30.95
CA ALA A 290 20.86 -13.43 -31.89
C ALA A 290 21.79 -12.88 -33.00
N GLN A 291 21.57 -11.62 -33.43
CA GLN A 291 22.42 -10.95 -34.42
C GLN A 291 23.76 -10.47 -33.87
N SER A 292 23.87 -10.18 -32.57
CA SER A 292 25.12 -9.74 -31.92
C SER A 292 26.05 -10.88 -31.49
N VAL A 293 25.56 -12.13 -31.51
CA VAL A 293 26.32 -13.34 -31.13
C VAL A 293 26.93 -14.06 -32.35
N VAL A 294 26.75 -13.55 -33.58
CA VAL A 294 27.45 -14.09 -34.75
C VAL A 294 28.94 -13.74 -34.65
N PRO A 295 29.87 -14.72 -34.51
CA PRO A 295 31.28 -14.42 -34.45
C PRO A 295 31.73 -13.90 -35.81
N THR A 296 32.34 -12.73 -35.83
CA THR A 296 33.15 -12.26 -36.94
C THR A 296 34.33 -13.22 -37.11
N VAL A 297 34.15 -14.23 -37.97
CA VAL A 297 35.26 -15.08 -38.40
C VAL A 297 36.10 -14.26 -39.39
N PRO A 298 37.43 -14.17 -39.19
CA PRO A 298 38.35 -13.39 -40.03
C PRO A 298 38.48 -13.94 -41.46
#